data_AF-A0A4W2GM96-F1
#
_entry.id   AF-A0A4W2GM96-F1
#
_cell.length_a   1.000
_cell.length_b   1.000
_cell.length_c   1.000
_cell.angle_alpha   90.00
_cell.angle_beta   90.00
_cell.angle_gamma   90.00
#
_symmetry.space_group_name_H-M   'P 1'
#
loop_
_entity.id
_entity.type
_entity.pdbx_description
1 polymer ?
#
loop_
_entity_poly.entity_id
_entity_poly.type
_entity_poly.pdbx_seq_one_letter_code
_entity_poly.pdbx_strand_id
1 'polypeptide(L)'
;MHISPPSLSLPLPLPSRLSRSSWHTELTRLLFCWFSRLKKVIVASAVLRQVVKMSFPKYKASHLASLPTTLDPAEYDISSETRKAQAKRLAIRSRLKREYQLQHYDPSCRGVIEDPALVRWTYARSANIYPNFRPNTKISLLGALFGIGPLIFWCYVFKTDRDRKEKLIQEGKLDQTFNISY
;
A
#
# COMPACT_ATOMS: atom_id res chain seq x y z
N MET A 1 -25.80 20.68 -58.76
CA MET A 1 -25.52 21.85 -59.63
C MET A 1 -24.72 22.89 -58.84
N HIS A 2 -24.09 23.80 -59.56
CA HIS A 2 -23.05 24.77 -59.19
C HIS A 2 -23.10 25.52 -57.84
N ILE A 3 -21.88 25.94 -57.45
CA ILE A 3 -21.52 26.90 -56.39
C ILE A 3 -21.51 28.33 -56.97
N SER A 4 -22.00 29.35 -56.23
CA SER A 4 -21.34 30.68 -56.00
C SER A 4 -22.31 31.86 -55.62
N PRO A 5 -21.80 32.95 -54.97
CA PRO A 5 -22.59 33.98 -54.27
C PRO A 5 -22.64 35.36 -54.99
N PRO A 6 -23.21 36.43 -54.37
CA PRO A 6 -22.41 37.48 -53.69
C PRO A 6 -23.07 37.93 -52.33
N SER A 7 -22.76 39.01 -51.58
CA SER A 7 -21.85 40.18 -51.68
C SER A 7 -21.50 40.73 -50.26
N LEU A 8 -20.80 41.89 -50.14
CA LEU A 8 -20.43 42.58 -48.88
C LEU A 8 -20.98 44.03 -48.81
N SER A 9 -21.30 44.57 -47.62
CA SER A 9 -21.20 46.02 -47.30
C SER A 9 -21.30 46.35 -45.78
N LEU A 10 -20.68 47.48 -45.39
CA LEU A 10 -20.41 48.05 -44.03
C LEU A 10 -21.56 49.00 -43.54
N PRO A 11 -21.53 49.69 -42.36
CA PRO A 11 -20.44 49.92 -41.37
C PRO A 11 -20.80 49.81 -39.85
N LEU A 12 -19.79 50.05 -38.98
CA LEU A 12 -19.88 50.19 -37.51
C LEU A 12 -19.99 51.66 -37.05
N PRO A 13 -20.69 51.97 -35.93
CA PRO A 13 -20.62 53.26 -35.24
C PRO A 13 -19.77 53.23 -33.95
N LEU A 14 -19.06 54.33 -33.66
CA LEU A 14 -18.35 54.58 -32.40
C LEU A 14 -19.27 55.30 -31.38
N PRO A 15 -19.22 54.97 -30.07
CA PRO A 15 -20.03 55.64 -29.04
C PRO A 15 -19.36 56.89 -28.45
N SER A 16 -20.19 57.82 -27.97
CA SER A 16 -19.83 59.16 -27.50
C SER A 16 -19.68 59.28 -25.96
N ARG A 17 -19.13 60.41 -25.51
CA ARG A 17 -18.79 60.74 -24.10
C ARG A 17 -19.98 60.61 -23.12
N LEU A 18 -19.71 60.09 -21.92
CA LEU A 18 -20.60 60.20 -20.75
C LEU A 18 -19.86 60.71 -19.48
N SER A 19 -20.64 61.34 -18.59
CA SER A 19 -20.18 62.28 -17.56
C SER A 19 -19.52 61.66 -16.32
N ARG A 20 -18.71 62.47 -15.62
CA ARG A 20 -17.75 62.05 -14.58
C ARG A 20 -18.36 61.72 -13.20
N SER A 21 -19.61 62.09 -12.94
CA SER A 21 -20.27 61.91 -11.62
C SER A 21 -20.91 60.52 -11.40
N SER A 22 -21.31 59.82 -12.46
CA SER A 22 -21.92 58.47 -12.37
C SER A 22 -20.96 57.39 -11.85
N TRP A 23 -19.65 57.60 -12.08
CA TRP A 23 -18.61 56.60 -11.83
C TRP A 23 -18.48 56.20 -10.36
N HIS A 24 -18.67 57.10 -9.40
CA HIS A 24 -18.56 56.75 -7.97
C HIS A 24 -19.73 55.87 -7.48
N THR A 25 -20.95 56.12 -7.96
CA THR A 25 -22.13 55.31 -7.62
C THR A 25 -22.09 53.92 -8.27
N GLU A 26 -21.57 53.81 -9.49
CA GLU A 26 -21.37 52.49 -10.10
C GLU A 26 -20.15 51.75 -9.54
N LEU A 27 -19.04 52.43 -9.21
CA LEU A 27 -17.92 51.79 -8.51
C LEU A 27 -18.33 51.21 -7.15
N THR A 28 -19.15 51.92 -6.36
CA THR A 28 -19.64 51.41 -5.08
C THR A 28 -20.61 50.24 -5.23
N ARG A 29 -21.50 50.26 -6.24
CA ARG A 29 -22.35 49.12 -6.60
C ARG A 29 -21.54 47.90 -7.07
N LEU A 30 -20.56 48.11 -7.95
CA LEU A 30 -19.68 47.06 -8.45
C LEU A 30 -18.84 46.45 -7.32
N LEU A 31 -18.29 47.28 -6.42
CA LEU A 31 -17.59 46.81 -5.23
C LEU A 31 -18.51 46.02 -4.29
N PHE A 32 -19.74 46.47 -4.05
CA PHE A 32 -20.70 45.73 -3.20
C PHE A 32 -21.12 44.40 -3.83
N CYS A 33 -21.40 44.38 -5.14
CA CYS A 33 -21.67 43.17 -5.90
C CYS A 33 -20.47 42.21 -5.90
N TRP A 34 -19.24 42.73 -6.05
CA TRP A 34 -18.01 41.95 -5.97
C TRP A 34 -17.80 41.36 -4.58
N PHE A 35 -17.98 42.15 -3.51
CA PHE A 35 -17.86 41.69 -2.12
C PHE A 35 -18.94 40.66 -1.75
N SER A 36 -20.16 40.83 -2.25
CA SER A 36 -21.26 39.86 -2.11
C SER A 36 -20.94 38.54 -2.83
N ARG A 37 -20.41 38.62 -4.06
CA ARG A 37 -19.96 37.44 -4.82
C ARG A 37 -18.78 36.74 -4.14
N LEU A 38 -17.81 37.49 -3.62
CA LEU A 38 -16.67 36.98 -2.86
C LEU A 38 -17.12 36.28 -1.57
N LYS A 39 -18.01 36.88 -0.78
CA LYS A 39 -18.60 36.25 0.41
C LYS A 39 -19.31 34.93 0.07
N LYS A 40 -20.09 34.89 -1.02
CA LYS A 40 -20.74 33.65 -1.49
C LYS A 40 -19.72 32.56 -1.87
N VAL A 41 -18.63 32.91 -2.55
CA VAL A 41 -17.55 31.96 -2.88
C VAL A 41 -16.84 31.44 -1.61
N ILE A 42 -16.55 32.32 -0.65
CA ILE A 42 -15.92 31.94 0.62
C ILE A 42 -16.82 30.97 1.40
N VAL A 43 -18.12 31.29 1.57
CA VAL A 43 -19.08 30.41 2.26
C VAL A 43 -19.24 29.07 1.53
N ALA A 44 -19.37 29.08 0.20
CA ALA A 44 -19.43 27.83 -0.57
C ALA A 44 -18.18 26.96 -0.39
N SER A 45 -16.99 27.56 -0.38
CA SER A 45 -15.72 26.84 -0.15
C SER A 45 -15.62 26.28 1.28
N ALA A 46 -16.15 26.99 2.27
CA ALA A 46 -16.19 26.54 3.67
C ALA A 46 -17.15 25.36 3.85
N VAL A 47 -18.35 25.42 3.23
CA VAL A 47 -19.31 24.31 3.22
C VAL A 47 -18.73 23.09 2.51
N LEU A 48 -18.10 23.25 1.34
CA LEU A 48 -17.47 22.14 0.62
C LEU A 48 -16.37 21.48 1.46
N ARG A 49 -15.52 22.29 2.13
CA ARG A 49 -14.45 21.82 3.01
C ARG A 49 -15.00 21.10 4.25
N GLN A 50 -16.14 21.54 4.79
CA GLN A 50 -16.81 20.88 5.91
C GLN A 50 -17.44 19.54 5.48
N VAL A 51 -18.11 19.48 4.32
CA VAL A 51 -18.72 18.24 3.79
C VAL A 51 -17.67 17.15 3.56
N VAL A 52 -16.51 17.48 2.99
CA VAL A 52 -15.39 16.53 2.83
C VAL A 52 -14.92 15.98 4.18
N LYS A 53 -14.92 16.82 5.23
CA LYS A 53 -14.49 16.46 6.59
C LYS A 53 -15.49 15.58 7.35
N MET A 54 -16.75 15.51 6.92
CA MET A 54 -17.80 14.66 7.51
C MET A 54 -17.81 13.22 6.96
N SER A 55 -16.93 12.90 6.01
CA SER A 55 -16.77 11.53 5.51
C SER A 55 -15.86 10.69 6.43
N PHE A 56 -16.24 9.44 6.73
CA PHE A 56 -15.38 8.53 7.47
C PHE A 56 -14.09 8.24 6.69
N PRO A 57 -12.91 8.22 7.34
CA PRO A 57 -11.65 7.97 6.65
C PRO A 57 -11.62 6.55 6.08
N LYS A 58 -11.38 6.43 4.76
CA LYS A 58 -11.28 5.13 4.08
C LYS A 58 -10.11 4.32 4.64
N TYR A 59 -10.39 3.08 5.06
CA TYR A 59 -9.37 2.14 5.52
C TYR A 59 -8.30 1.91 4.45
N LYS A 60 -7.02 1.87 4.87
CA LYS A 60 -5.87 1.59 4.02
C LYS A 60 -5.24 0.27 4.46
N ALA A 61 -5.41 -0.77 3.66
CA ALA A 61 -4.74 -2.04 3.89
C ALA A 61 -3.22 -1.90 3.73
N SER A 62 -2.47 -2.74 4.45
CA SER A 62 -1.02 -2.88 4.35
C SER A 62 -0.65 -4.36 4.32
N HIS A 63 0.62 -4.68 4.02
CA HIS A 63 1.08 -6.06 3.98
C HIS A 63 0.87 -6.85 5.29
N LEU A 64 0.89 -6.16 6.44
CA LEU A 64 0.70 -6.77 7.77
C LEU A 64 -0.72 -6.53 8.34
N ALA A 65 -1.55 -5.72 7.68
CA ALA A 65 -2.92 -5.43 8.09
C ALA A 65 -3.84 -5.49 6.86
N SER A 66 -4.45 -6.66 6.65
CA SER A 66 -5.36 -6.91 5.54
C SER A 66 -6.64 -6.08 5.63
N LEU A 67 -7.33 -5.91 4.50
CA LEU A 67 -8.66 -5.32 4.47
C LEU A 67 -9.65 -6.20 5.26
N PRO A 68 -10.49 -5.63 6.16
CA PRO A 68 -11.61 -6.36 6.75
C PRO A 68 -12.58 -6.83 5.66
N THR A 69 -13.09 -8.07 5.78
CA THR A 69 -13.97 -8.68 4.75
C THR A 69 -15.20 -7.82 4.42
N THR A 70 -15.79 -7.13 5.41
CA THR A 70 -16.94 -6.23 5.22
C THR A 70 -16.61 -4.93 4.47
N LEU A 71 -15.33 -4.61 4.27
CA LEU A 71 -14.87 -3.46 3.49
C LEU A 71 -14.33 -3.87 2.11
N ASP A 72 -14.23 -5.17 1.82
CA ASP A 72 -13.88 -5.68 0.49
C ASP A 72 -15.10 -5.55 -0.44
N PRO A 73 -15.04 -4.75 -1.52
CA PRO A 73 -16.16 -4.66 -2.46
C PRO A 73 -16.51 -6.02 -3.09
N ALA A 74 -15.55 -6.94 -3.21
CA ALA A 74 -15.77 -8.26 -3.82
C ALA A 74 -16.64 -9.19 -2.95
N GLU A 75 -16.81 -8.92 -1.65
CA GLU A 75 -17.69 -9.71 -0.78
C GLU A 75 -19.16 -9.56 -1.20
N TYR A 76 -19.53 -8.42 -1.78
CA TYR A 76 -20.89 -8.10 -2.22
C TYR A 76 -21.18 -8.51 -3.68
N ASP A 77 -20.26 -9.22 -4.35
CA ASP A 77 -20.40 -9.61 -5.76
C ASP A 77 -21.43 -10.72 -5.98
N ILE A 78 -22.63 -10.34 -6.41
CA ILE A 78 -23.79 -11.23 -6.65
C ILE A 78 -23.70 -11.98 -7.99
N SER A 79 -22.53 -12.06 -8.63
CA SER A 79 -22.38 -12.66 -9.96
C SER A 79 -22.65 -14.17 -9.96
N SER A 80 -23.05 -14.72 -11.12
CA SER A 80 -23.31 -16.17 -11.22
C SER A 80 -22.02 -17.00 -11.12
N GLU A 81 -20.87 -16.40 -11.44
CA GLU A 81 -19.56 -17.04 -11.41
C GLU A 81 -18.98 -17.12 -10.00
N THR A 82 -19.11 -16.05 -9.19
CA THR A 82 -18.70 -16.07 -7.77
C THR A 82 -19.51 -17.12 -7.01
N ARG A 83 -20.83 -17.18 -7.21
CA ARG A 83 -21.70 -18.22 -6.65
C ARG A 83 -21.26 -19.64 -7.05
N LYS A 84 -20.96 -19.89 -8.33
CA LYS A 84 -20.42 -21.19 -8.80
C LYS A 84 -19.07 -21.52 -8.15
N ALA A 85 -18.18 -20.53 -7.99
CA ALA A 85 -16.88 -20.72 -7.35
C ALA A 85 -17.01 -20.99 -5.84
N GLN A 86 -17.88 -20.27 -5.14
CA GLN A 86 -18.24 -20.49 -3.73
C GLN A 86 -18.82 -21.89 -3.53
N ALA A 87 -19.77 -22.31 -4.36
CA ALA A 87 -20.36 -23.66 -4.30
C ALA A 87 -19.32 -24.76 -4.52
N LYS A 88 -18.41 -24.61 -5.50
CA LYS A 88 -17.29 -25.55 -5.72
C LYS A 88 -16.34 -25.61 -4.51
N ARG A 89 -15.95 -24.46 -3.95
CA ARG A 89 -15.12 -24.39 -2.73
C ARG A 89 -15.81 -25.04 -1.53
N LEU A 90 -17.11 -24.82 -1.37
CA LEU A 90 -17.92 -25.41 -0.29
C LEU A 90 -18.03 -26.92 -0.43
N ALA A 91 -18.27 -27.44 -1.64
CA ALA A 91 -18.34 -28.88 -1.92
C ALA A 91 -17.01 -29.60 -1.63
N ILE A 92 -15.87 -28.98 -1.96
CA ILE A 92 -14.54 -29.50 -1.59
C ILE A 92 -14.37 -29.48 -0.06
N ARG A 93 -14.71 -28.37 0.60
CA ARG A 93 -14.63 -28.22 2.06
C ARG A 93 -15.50 -29.24 2.80
N SER A 94 -16.74 -29.47 2.35
CA SER A 94 -17.65 -30.42 2.99
C SER A 94 -17.21 -31.87 2.78
N ARG A 95 -16.67 -32.20 1.60
CA ARG A 95 -16.09 -33.53 1.33
C ARG A 95 -14.91 -33.82 2.27
N LEU A 96 -13.91 -32.95 2.31
CA LEU A 96 -12.73 -33.10 3.18
C LEU A 96 -13.11 -33.14 4.67
N LYS A 97 -14.07 -32.30 5.10
CA LYS A 97 -14.58 -32.34 6.48
C LYS A 97 -15.25 -33.68 6.81
N ARG A 98 -16.03 -34.25 5.89
CA ARG A 98 -16.67 -35.57 6.08
C ARG A 98 -15.63 -36.68 6.17
N GLU A 99 -14.63 -36.68 5.29
CA GLU A 99 -13.52 -37.66 5.31
C GLU A 99 -12.80 -37.65 6.67
N TYR A 100 -12.43 -36.47 7.17
CA TYR A 100 -11.83 -36.31 8.50
C TYR A 100 -12.76 -36.76 9.64
N GLN A 101 -14.04 -36.37 9.60
CA GLN A 101 -15.01 -36.75 10.64
C GLN A 101 -15.22 -38.27 10.72
N LEU A 102 -15.24 -38.98 9.60
CA LEU A 102 -15.38 -40.44 9.58
C LEU A 102 -14.19 -41.13 10.27
N GLN A 103 -12.97 -40.62 10.07
CA GLN A 103 -11.78 -41.16 10.73
C GLN A 103 -11.72 -40.77 12.22
N HIS A 104 -12.13 -39.55 12.57
CA HIS A 104 -12.09 -39.04 13.93
C HIS A 104 -13.12 -39.69 14.88
N TYR A 105 -14.27 -40.10 14.37
CA TYR A 105 -15.32 -40.76 15.16
C TYR A 105 -15.24 -42.30 15.15
N ASP A 106 -14.22 -42.90 14.51
CA ASP A 106 -14.01 -44.34 14.51
C ASP A 106 -13.40 -44.81 15.85
N PRO A 107 -14.12 -45.60 16.68
CA PRO A 107 -13.60 -46.07 17.97
C PRO A 107 -12.46 -47.09 17.85
N SER A 108 -12.22 -47.64 16.66
CA SER A 108 -11.09 -48.54 16.38
C SER A 108 -9.81 -47.79 16.03
N CYS A 109 -9.91 -46.50 15.69
CA CYS A 109 -8.76 -45.67 15.34
C CYS A 109 -7.83 -45.49 16.55
N ARG A 110 -6.59 -45.99 16.44
CA ARG A 110 -5.55 -45.84 17.46
C ARG A 110 -4.26 -45.31 16.81
N GLY A 111 -4.15 -43.99 16.71
CA GLY A 111 -3.00 -43.31 16.14
C GLY A 111 -3.25 -41.82 15.89
N VAL A 112 -2.29 -41.17 15.24
CA VAL A 112 -2.45 -39.81 14.70
C VAL A 112 -3.13 -39.91 13.33
N ILE A 113 -4.09 -39.03 13.06
CA ILE A 113 -4.71 -38.91 11.73
C ILE A 113 -3.76 -38.12 10.83
N GLU A 114 -3.21 -38.77 9.81
CA GLU A 114 -2.30 -38.16 8.84
C GLU A 114 -3.03 -37.19 7.90
N ASP A 115 -2.70 -35.91 7.97
CA ASP A 115 -3.20 -34.92 7.02
C ASP A 115 -2.29 -34.83 5.78
N PRO A 116 -2.74 -35.25 4.58
CA PRO A 116 -1.95 -35.16 3.37
C PRO A 116 -1.66 -33.69 2.96
N ALA A 117 -2.43 -32.70 3.42
CA ALA A 117 -2.10 -31.30 3.20
C ALA A 117 -0.89 -30.87 4.04
N LEU A 118 -0.82 -31.28 5.31
CA LEU A 118 0.34 -31.04 6.17
C LEU A 118 1.60 -31.72 5.64
N VAL A 119 1.52 -32.99 5.24
CA VAL A 119 2.67 -33.73 4.65
C VAL A 119 3.17 -33.08 3.36
N ARG A 120 2.26 -32.60 2.50
CA ARG A 120 2.64 -31.85 1.29
C ARG A 120 3.26 -30.50 1.61
N TRP A 121 2.78 -29.82 2.65
CA TRP A 121 3.34 -28.55 3.11
C TRP A 121 4.75 -28.72 3.69
N THR A 122 4.98 -29.72 4.54
CA THR A 122 6.33 -30.00 5.07
C THR A 122 7.28 -30.41 3.95
N TYR A 123 6.87 -31.30 3.02
CA TYR A 123 7.64 -31.67 1.84
C TYR A 123 8.02 -30.46 0.96
N ALA A 124 7.07 -29.54 0.74
CA ALA A 124 7.32 -28.32 -0.02
C ALA A 124 8.34 -27.39 0.66
N ARG A 125 8.47 -27.46 1.99
CA ARG A 125 9.38 -26.66 2.82
C ARG A 125 10.73 -27.33 3.11
N SER A 126 10.89 -28.63 2.84
CA SER A 126 12.13 -29.38 3.08
C SER A 126 12.77 -29.89 1.78
N ALA A 127 12.12 -30.83 1.11
CA ALA A 127 12.67 -31.54 -0.05
C ALA A 127 12.55 -30.73 -1.35
N ASN A 128 11.48 -29.95 -1.52
CA ASN A 128 11.15 -29.32 -2.81
C ASN A 128 11.93 -28.01 -3.09
N ILE A 129 12.83 -27.57 -2.21
CA ILE A 129 13.57 -26.31 -2.36
C ILE A 129 14.63 -26.43 -3.46
N TYR A 130 15.57 -27.37 -3.32
CA TYR A 130 16.72 -27.49 -4.22
C TYR A 130 16.33 -27.92 -5.65
N PRO A 131 15.39 -28.87 -5.88
CA PRO A 131 14.97 -29.27 -7.23
C PRO A 131 14.37 -28.13 -8.07
N ASN A 132 13.77 -27.12 -7.43
CA ASN A 132 13.21 -25.94 -8.10
C ASN A 132 14.14 -24.72 -8.08
N PHE A 133 15.30 -24.82 -7.44
CA PHE A 133 16.27 -23.74 -7.39
C PHE A 133 16.89 -23.52 -8.79
N ARG A 134 16.78 -22.30 -9.31
CA ARG A 134 17.43 -21.90 -10.56
C ARG A 134 18.47 -20.82 -10.25
N PRO A 135 19.77 -21.05 -10.50
CA PRO A 135 20.79 -20.05 -10.27
C PRO A 135 20.55 -18.86 -11.21
N ASN A 136 20.19 -17.72 -10.62
CA ASN A 136 19.87 -16.47 -11.33
C ASN A 136 20.64 -15.33 -10.66
N THR A 137 21.01 -14.29 -11.42
CA THR A 137 21.81 -13.16 -10.94
C THR A 137 21.22 -12.50 -9.70
N LYS A 138 19.89 -12.30 -9.68
CA LYS A 138 19.16 -11.74 -8.52
C LYS A 138 19.29 -12.58 -7.26
N ILE A 139 19.20 -13.92 -7.40
CA ILE A 139 19.24 -14.86 -6.28
C ILE A 139 20.68 -15.05 -5.79
N SER A 140 21.65 -15.09 -6.71
CA SER A 140 23.08 -15.12 -6.41
C SER A 140 23.52 -13.86 -5.66
N LEU A 141 23.11 -12.67 -6.12
CA LEU A 141 23.37 -11.40 -5.45
C LEU A 141 22.76 -11.36 -4.04
N LEU A 142 21.51 -11.84 -3.89
CA LEU A 142 20.85 -11.93 -2.58
C LEU A 142 21.59 -12.90 -1.64
N GLY A 143 21.98 -14.07 -2.15
CA GLY A 143 22.75 -15.06 -1.40
C GLY A 143 24.12 -14.56 -0.97
N ALA A 144 24.84 -13.85 -1.84
CA ALA A 144 26.12 -13.23 -1.52
C ALA A 144 25.97 -12.12 -0.47
N LEU A 145 24.97 -11.24 -0.63
CA LEU A 145 24.72 -10.13 0.29
C LEU A 145 24.33 -10.62 1.68
N PHE A 146 23.42 -11.58 1.79
CA PHE A 146 22.92 -12.08 3.08
C PHE A 146 23.77 -13.21 3.69
N GLY A 147 24.55 -13.93 2.89
CA GLY A 147 25.48 -14.96 3.37
C GLY A 147 26.86 -14.41 3.75
N ILE A 148 27.47 -13.62 2.87
CA ILE A 148 28.85 -13.11 3.04
C ILE A 148 28.85 -11.74 3.73
N GLY A 149 27.86 -10.88 3.46
CA GLY A 149 27.77 -9.53 4.03
C GLY A 149 27.86 -9.49 5.56
N PRO A 150 27.07 -10.30 6.32
CA PRO A 150 27.18 -10.35 7.78
C PRO A 150 28.55 -10.81 8.28
N LEU A 151 29.21 -11.74 7.57
CA LEU A 151 30.55 -12.21 7.93
C LEU A 151 31.58 -11.09 7.79
N ILE A 152 31.58 -10.37 6.66
CA ILE A 152 32.48 -9.22 6.45
C ILE A 152 32.22 -8.13 7.49
N PHE A 153 30.94 -7.83 7.77
CA PHE A 153 30.53 -6.86 8.79
C PHE A 153 31.09 -7.21 10.17
N TRP A 154 30.85 -8.43 10.67
CA TRP A 154 31.33 -8.86 11.98
C TRP A 154 32.86 -8.97 12.05
N CYS A 155 33.52 -9.45 10.98
CA CYS A 155 34.98 -9.44 10.89
C CYS A 155 35.55 -8.02 11.05
N TYR A 156 34.92 -7.00 10.44
CA TYR A 156 35.38 -5.62 10.58
C TYR A 156 35.14 -5.07 11.99
N VAL A 157 33.94 -5.26 12.56
CA VAL A 157 33.61 -4.82 13.93
C VAL A 157 34.57 -5.43 14.95
N PHE A 158 34.70 -6.76 14.98
CA PHE A 158 35.61 -7.42 15.90
C PHE A 158 37.07 -7.07 15.66
N LYS A 159 37.49 -6.84 14.40
CA LYS A 159 38.85 -6.37 14.12
C LYS A 159 39.10 -4.99 14.73
N THR A 160 38.21 -4.02 14.52
CA THR A 160 38.38 -2.67 15.08
C THR A 160 38.38 -2.66 16.61
N ASP A 161 37.56 -3.48 17.26
CA ASP A 161 37.55 -3.62 18.71
C ASP A 161 38.82 -4.27 19.26
N ARG A 162 39.33 -5.32 18.61
CA ARG A 162 40.59 -5.97 18.99
C ARG A 162 41.79 -5.04 18.78
N ASP A 163 41.92 -4.46 17.59
CA ASP A 163 43.00 -3.52 17.26
C ASP A 163 43.01 -2.31 18.23
N ARG A 164 41.83 -1.85 18.68
CA ARG A 164 41.68 -0.81 19.71
C ARG A 164 42.11 -1.28 21.09
N LYS A 165 41.66 -2.47 21.53
CA LYS A 165 42.01 -3.03 22.85
C LYS A 165 43.51 -3.28 22.95
N GLU A 166 44.13 -3.85 21.91
CA GLU A 166 45.56 -4.15 21.85
C GLU A 166 46.41 -2.86 21.93
N LYS A 167 46.00 -1.78 21.26
CA LYS A 167 46.64 -0.45 21.40
C LYS A 167 46.55 0.12 22.82
N LEU A 168 45.38 0.06 23.45
CA LEU A 168 45.20 0.57 24.82
C LEU A 168 46.04 -0.21 25.85
N ILE A 169 46.28 -1.50 25.62
CA ILE A 169 47.20 -2.32 26.42
C ILE A 169 48.65 -1.88 26.19
N GLN A 170 49.07 -1.71 24.93
CA GLN A 170 50.44 -1.25 24.58
C GLN A 170 50.76 0.15 25.12
N GLU A 171 49.78 1.05 25.13
CA GLU A 171 49.90 2.41 25.69
C GLU A 171 49.80 2.44 27.23
N GLY A 172 49.54 1.31 27.90
CA GLY A 172 49.33 1.25 29.35
C GLY A 172 48.07 1.98 29.85
N LYS A 173 47.12 2.27 28.96
CA LYS A 173 45.89 3.03 29.24
C LYS A 173 44.68 2.17 29.55
N LEU A 174 44.73 0.86 29.29
CA LEU A 174 43.66 -0.05 29.66
C LEU A 174 43.79 -0.43 31.13
N ASP A 175 42.81 -0.08 31.95
CA ASP A 175 42.74 -0.57 33.33
C ASP A 175 42.48 -2.09 33.32
N GLN A 176 43.46 -2.85 33.79
CA GLN A 176 43.44 -4.30 33.87
C GLN A 176 43.82 -4.80 35.29
N THR A 177 43.78 -3.90 36.28
CA THR A 177 44.31 -4.13 37.65
C THR A 177 43.84 -5.40 38.35
N PHE A 178 42.57 -5.80 38.17
CA PHE A 178 41.98 -6.99 38.81
C PHE A 178 41.73 -8.16 37.84
N ASN A 179 42.17 -8.08 36.58
CA ASN A 179 41.82 -9.07 35.57
C ASN A 179 42.84 -10.22 35.50
N ILE A 180 42.64 -11.21 36.38
CA ILE A 180 43.53 -12.39 36.56
C ILE A 180 43.15 -13.61 35.70
N SER A 181 42.03 -13.54 34.97
CA SER A 181 41.47 -14.62 34.14
C SER A 181 41.06 -14.09 32.77
N TYR A 182 41.40 -14.83 31.70
CA TYR A 182 41.21 -14.41 30.31
C TYR A 182 39.85 -14.81 29.71
#